data_AF-A0A7C9HCD7-F1
#
_entry.id   AF-A0A7C9HCD7-F1
#
_cell.length_a   1.000
_cell.length_b   1.000
_cell.length_c   1.000
_cell.angle_alpha   90.00
_cell.angle_beta   90.00
_cell.angle_gamma   90.00
#
_symmetry.space_group_name_H-M   'P 1'
#
loop_
_entity.id
_entity.type
_entity.pdbx_description
1 polymer ?
#
loop_
_entity_poly.entity_id
_entity_poly.type
_entity_poly.pdbx_seq_one_letter_code
_entity_poly.pdbx_strand_id
1 'polypeptide(L)'
;MAELTESEIDAAIERGHIAQQTEPRADAVRYDKQNSRIIVDLTNGCTFAFPPRVAQGLETATDEDLAAVDILGAGYGLHWETLDVDLSIPGLLAGLFGTKAYMARRAGQTKSPAKAAAARENGRKGGRPRKQA
;
A
#
# COMPACT_ATOMS: atom_id res chain seq x y z
N MET A 1 7.34 27.76 8.60
CA MET A 1 6.59 27.21 7.45
C MET A 1 7.49 27.39 6.25
N ALA A 2 7.76 26.36 5.45
CA ALA A 2 8.53 26.54 4.23
C ALA A 2 7.68 27.33 3.23
N GLU A 3 8.21 28.42 2.67
CA GLU A 3 7.56 29.14 1.58
C GLU A 3 7.77 28.33 0.29
N LEU A 4 6.67 27.89 -0.33
CA LEU A 4 6.69 27.20 -1.62
C LEU A 4 7.09 28.21 -2.71
N THR A 5 8.13 27.90 -3.46
CA THR A 5 8.56 28.71 -4.60
C THR A 5 7.69 28.43 -5.83
N GLU A 6 7.59 29.41 -6.73
CA GLU A 6 6.86 29.27 -7.99
C GLU A 6 7.40 28.10 -8.84
N SER A 7 8.72 27.90 -8.84
CA SER A 7 9.38 26.76 -9.49
C SER A 7 8.97 25.41 -8.91
N GLU A 8 8.79 25.31 -7.58
CA GLU A 8 8.32 24.06 -6.95
C GLU A 8 6.86 23.75 -7.31
N ILE A 9 6.03 24.79 -7.45
CA ILE A 9 4.63 24.67 -7.89
C ILE A 9 4.59 24.18 -9.33
N ASP A 10 5.33 24.82 -10.24
CA ASP A 10 5.38 24.44 -11.65
C ASP A 10 5.88 23.00 -11.84
N ALA A 11 6.94 22.63 -11.12
CA ALA A 11 7.45 21.26 -11.17
C ALA A 11 6.45 20.24 -10.62
N ALA A 12 5.61 20.59 -9.65
CA ALA A 12 4.56 19.72 -9.13
C ALA A 12 3.41 19.53 -10.13
N ILE A 13 3.00 20.62 -10.80
CA ILE A 13 1.99 20.58 -11.86
C ILE A 13 2.46 19.70 -13.01
N GLU A 14 3.69 19.89 -13.47
CA GLU A 14 4.25 19.11 -14.58
C GLU A 14 4.35 17.61 -14.25
N ARG A 15 4.78 17.28 -13.02
CA ARG A 15 4.74 15.89 -12.55
C ARG A 15 3.32 15.32 -12.57
N GLY A 16 2.32 16.10 -12.16
CA GLY A 16 0.92 15.69 -12.20
C GLY A 16 0.42 15.43 -13.63
N HIS A 17 0.80 16.28 -14.59
CA HIS A 17 0.47 16.10 -16.00
C HIS A 17 1.11 14.85 -16.60
N ILE A 18 2.41 14.63 -16.33
CA ILE A 18 3.12 13.43 -16.79
C ILE A 18 2.49 12.18 -16.17
N ALA A 19 2.25 12.17 -14.85
CA ALA A 19 1.59 11.07 -14.17
C ALA A 19 0.22 10.80 -14.79
N GLN A 20 -0.53 11.85 -15.14
CA GLN A 20 -1.84 11.71 -15.76
C GLN A 20 -1.83 10.98 -17.10
N GLN A 21 -0.78 11.16 -17.89
CA GLN A 21 -0.64 10.55 -19.21
C GLN A 21 0.02 9.17 -19.18
N THR A 22 0.85 8.90 -18.17
CA THR A 22 1.75 7.73 -18.17
C THR A 22 1.41 6.68 -17.12
N GLU A 23 0.71 7.04 -16.04
CA GLU A 23 0.40 6.10 -14.97
C GLU A 23 -0.84 5.26 -15.26
N PRO A 24 -0.83 3.97 -14.89
CA PRO A 24 -2.02 3.12 -15.00
C PRO A 24 -3.17 3.63 -14.13
N ARG A 25 -4.39 3.56 -14.66
CA ARG A 25 -5.63 3.95 -13.97
C ARG A 25 -6.57 2.77 -13.88
N ALA A 26 -7.33 2.68 -12.80
CA ALA A 26 -8.47 1.78 -12.69
C ALA A 26 -9.61 2.28 -13.59
N ASP A 27 -10.13 1.36 -14.41
CA ASP A 27 -11.36 1.51 -15.20
C ASP A 27 -12.53 0.84 -14.47
N ALA A 28 -12.31 -0.36 -13.93
CA ALA A 28 -13.28 -1.06 -13.10
C ALA A 28 -12.59 -1.78 -11.94
N VAL A 29 -13.34 -2.01 -10.86
CA VAL A 29 -12.88 -2.75 -9.68
C VAL A 29 -13.98 -3.64 -9.16
N ARG A 30 -13.60 -4.81 -8.62
CA ARG A 30 -14.50 -5.71 -7.90
C ARG A 30 -13.76 -6.55 -6.89
N TYR A 31 -14.47 -7.01 -5.86
CA TYR A 31 -14.01 -8.09 -5.01
C TYR A 31 -14.46 -9.45 -5.56
N ASP A 32 -13.50 -10.32 -5.85
CA ASP A 32 -13.74 -11.74 -6.11
C ASP A 32 -13.64 -12.51 -4.79
N LYS A 33 -14.82 -12.83 -4.24
CA LYS A 33 -14.97 -13.60 -3.01
C LYS A 33 -14.45 -15.02 -3.12
N GLN A 34 -14.57 -15.66 -4.29
CA GLN A 34 -14.18 -17.06 -4.47
C GLN A 34 -12.67 -17.23 -4.34
N ASN A 35 -11.89 -16.29 -4.89
CA ASN A 35 -10.43 -16.33 -4.82
C ASN A 35 -9.84 -15.40 -3.75
N SER A 36 -10.69 -14.66 -3.04
CA SER A 36 -10.33 -13.61 -2.08
C SER A 36 -9.33 -12.62 -2.68
N ARG A 37 -9.74 -11.95 -3.77
CA ARG A 37 -8.92 -10.98 -4.51
C ARG A 37 -9.70 -9.70 -4.80
N ILE A 38 -9.04 -8.56 -4.68
CA ILE A 38 -9.49 -7.34 -5.36
C ILE A 38 -8.97 -7.43 -6.79
N ILE A 39 -9.87 -7.32 -7.76
CA ILE A 39 -9.57 -7.33 -9.19
C ILE A 39 -9.78 -5.91 -9.70
N VAL A 40 -8.75 -5.35 -10.33
CA VAL A 40 -8.76 -4.03 -10.95
C VAL A 40 -8.51 -4.21 -12.43
N ASP A 41 -9.47 -3.82 -13.25
CA ASP A 41 -9.31 -3.71 -14.69
C ASP A 41 -8.79 -2.30 -14.98
N LEU A 42 -7.66 -2.20 -15.69
CA LEU A 42 -6.96 -0.94 -15.94
C LEU A 42 -7.33 -0.37 -17.31
N THR A 43 -7.24 0.94 -17.47
CA THR A 43 -7.56 1.65 -18.72
C THR A 43 -6.69 1.25 -19.92
N ASN A 44 -5.53 0.62 -19.68
CA ASN A 44 -4.66 0.09 -20.72
C ASN A 44 -5.00 -1.35 -21.15
N GLY A 45 -6.11 -1.91 -20.64
CA GLY A 45 -6.59 -3.26 -20.96
C GLY A 45 -5.94 -4.38 -20.14
N CYS A 46 -5.00 -4.07 -19.25
CA CYS A 46 -4.45 -5.04 -18.31
C CYS A 46 -5.35 -5.21 -17.08
N THR A 47 -5.30 -6.40 -16.47
CA THR A 47 -5.94 -6.65 -15.18
C THR A 47 -4.89 -6.86 -14.10
N PHE A 48 -5.05 -6.21 -12.96
CA PHE A 48 -4.26 -6.38 -11.76
C PHE A 48 -5.11 -6.99 -10.66
N ALA A 49 -4.58 -8.00 -9.95
CA ALA A 49 -5.30 -8.62 -8.85
C ALA A 49 -4.40 -8.80 -7.63
N PHE A 50 -4.92 -8.51 -6.44
CA PHE A 50 -4.18 -8.65 -5.19
C PHE A 50 -5.04 -9.19 -4.04
N PRO A 51 -4.47 -9.93 -3.08
CA PRO A 51 -5.16 -10.33 -1.86
C PRO A 51 -5.36 -9.12 -0.94
N PRO A 52 -6.59 -8.76 -0.53
CA PRO A 52 -6.81 -7.54 0.25
C PRO A 52 -6.08 -7.55 1.60
N ARG A 53 -5.91 -8.73 2.22
CA ARG A 53 -5.27 -8.86 3.55
C ARG A 53 -3.78 -8.47 3.59
N VAL A 54 -3.14 -8.21 2.45
CA VAL A 54 -1.76 -7.69 2.40
C VAL A 54 -1.72 -6.16 2.44
N ALA A 55 -2.84 -5.51 2.09
CA ALA A 55 -3.01 -4.08 2.15
C ALA A 55 -3.29 -3.60 3.58
N GLN A 56 -2.63 -2.52 3.96
CA GLN A 56 -2.87 -1.81 5.22
C GLN A 56 -4.31 -1.30 5.24
N GLY A 57 -5.03 -1.56 6.34
CA GLY A 57 -6.42 -1.17 6.52
C GLY A 57 -7.43 -2.26 6.12
N LEU A 58 -7.02 -3.25 5.34
CA LEU A 58 -7.90 -4.33 4.84
C LEU A 58 -7.57 -5.70 5.45
N GLU A 59 -6.70 -5.78 6.46
CA GLU A 59 -6.21 -7.06 6.99
C GLU A 59 -7.33 -7.95 7.54
N THR A 60 -8.30 -7.30 8.21
CA THR A 60 -9.42 -7.92 8.91
C THR A 60 -10.78 -7.56 8.32
N ALA A 61 -10.80 -6.87 7.17
CA ALA A 61 -12.04 -6.50 6.49
C ALA A 61 -12.88 -7.74 6.17
N THR A 62 -14.20 -7.59 6.28
CA THR A 62 -15.16 -8.65 5.90
C THR A 62 -15.33 -8.69 4.39
N ASP A 63 -15.91 -9.78 3.87
CA ASP A 63 -16.20 -9.87 2.44
C ASP A 63 -17.17 -8.77 1.98
N GLU A 64 -18.08 -8.34 2.85
CA GLU A 64 -19.04 -7.27 2.57
C GLU A 64 -18.34 -5.91 2.50
N ASP A 65 -17.47 -5.61 3.47
CA ASP A 65 -16.67 -4.39 3.42
C ASP A 65 -15.80 -4.36 2.16
N LEU A 66 -15.15 -5.48 1.81
CA LEU A 66 -14.28 -5.57 0.65
C LEU A 66 -15.02 -5.37 -0.67
N ALA A 67 -16.28 -5.81 -0.75
CA ALA A 67 -17.13 -5.64 -1.92
C ALA A 67 -17.58 -4.19 -2.13
N ALA A 68 -17.57 -3.36 -1.08
CA ALA A 68 -17.89 -1.92 -1.14
C ALA A 68 -16.72 -1.06 -1.63
N VAL A 69 -15.86 -1.61 -2.50
CA VAL A 69 -14.73 -0.90 -3.09
C VAL A 69 -15.20 0.06 -4.19
N ASP A 70 -14.76 1.30 -4.11
CA ASP A 70 -15.03 2.34 -5.11
C ASP A 70 -13.74 2.86 -5.75
N ILE A 71 -13.83 3.39 -6.96
CA ILE A 71 -12.73 4.06 -7.66
C ILE A 71 -12.79 5.56 -7.39
N LEU A 72 -11.68 6.15 -6.93
CA LEU A 72 -11.53 7.59 -6.70
C LEU A 72 -10.47 8.22 -7.59
N GLY A 73 -10.54 9.56 -7.68
CA GLY A 73 -9.52 10.40 -8.29
C GLY A 73 -9.24 10.04 -9.74
N ALA A 74 -10.29 9.97 -10.58
CA ALA A 74 -10.14 9.62 -12.01
C ALA A 74 -9.37 8.30 -12.26
N GLY A 75 -9.50 7.30 -11.37
CA GLY A 75 -8.87 6.00 -11.52
C GLY A 75 -7.53 5.83 -10.78
N TYR A 76 -7.07 6.83 -10.02
CA TYR A 76 -5.81 6.71 -9.26
C TYR A 76 -5.94 5.96 -7.94
N GLY A 77 -7.15 5.92 -7.37
CA GLY A 77 -7.38 5.40 -6.02
C GLY A 77 -8.46 4.33 -5.99
N LEU A 78 -8.30 3.39 -5.06
CA LEU A 78 -9.36 2.54 -4.56
C LEU A 78 -9.73 3.03 -3.16
N HIS A 79 -11.02 3.09 -2.88
CA HIS A 79 -11.57 3.62 -1.65
C HIS A 79 -12.57 2.67 -1.03
N TRP A 80 -12.56 2.60 0.30
CA TRP A 80 -13.55 1.91 1.11
C TRP A 80 -14.07 2.87 2.18
N GLU A 81 -15.25 3.45 1.96
CA GLU A 81 -15.84 4.48 2.82
C GLU A 81 -15.97 4.02 4.28
N THR A 82 -16.56 2.84 4.51
CA THR A 82 -16.79 2.32 5.87
C THR A 82 -15.49 1.99 6.60
N LEU A 83 -14.43 1.65 5.86
CA LEU A 83 -13.13 1.31 6.45
C LEU A 83 -12.23 2.52 6.61
N ASP A 84 -12.57 3.66 5.98
CA ASP A 84 -11.69 4.84 5.86
C ASP A 84 -10.31 4.46 5.29
N VAL A 85 -10.33 3.70 4.18
CA VAL A 85 -9.12 3.20 3.52
C VAL A 85 -9.04 3.69 2.10
N ASP A 86 -7.91 4.34 1.79
CA ASP A 86 -7.50 4.72 0.45
C ASP A 86 -6.23 3.99 0.03
N LEU A 87 -6.24 3.38 -1.16
CA LEU A 87 -5.08 2.75 -1.78
C LEU A 87 -4.81 3.33 -3.16
N SER A 88 -3.55 3.70 -3.42
CA SER A 88 -3.11 4.21 -4.71
C SER A 88 -2.89 3.07 -5.71
N ILE A 89 -3.47 3.15 -6.91
CA ILE A 89 -3.24 2.22 -8.02
C ILE A 89 -1.76 2.17 -8.42
N PRO A 90 -1.07 3.30 -8.72
CA PRO A 90 0.38 3.31 -8.94
C PRO A 90 1.16 2.66 -7.79
N GLY A 91 0.79 2.97 -6.54
CA GLY A 91 1.42 2.38 -5.35
C GLY A 91 1.28 0.86 -5.31
N LEU A 92 0.07 0.34 -5.52
CA LEU A 92 -0.21 -1.09 -5.53
C LEU A 92 0.57 -1.82 -6.62
N LEU A 93 0.64 -1.25 -7.83
CA LEU A 93 1.41 -1.82 -8.94
C LEU A 93 2.92 -1.80 -8.68
N ALA A 94 3.41 -0.83 -7.92
CA ALA A 94 4.79 -0.79 -7.42
C ALA A 94 5.03 -1.71 -6.20
N GLY A 95 4.02 -2.48 -5.76
CA GLY A 95 4.10 -3.37 -4.61
C GLY A 95 4.00 -2.67 -3.25
N LEU A 96 3.54 -1.42 -3.22
CA LEU A 96 3.33 -0.65 -2.01
C LEU A 96 1.90 -0.86 -1.48
N PHE A 97 1.77 -1.81 -0.55
CA PHE A 97 0.50 -2.19 0.07
C PHE A 97 0.21 -1.43 1.37
N GLY A 98 0.81 -0.27 1.57
CA GLY A 98 0.64 0.55 2.77
C GLY A 98 1.78 1.53 2.97
N THR A 99 1.79 2.21 4.10
CA THR A 99 2.85 3.14 4.46
C THR A 99 4.20 2.43 4.60
N LYS A 100 5.30 3.14 4.31
CA LYS A 100 6.66 2.61 4.48
C LYS A 100 6.89 2.03 5.89
N ALA A 101 6.42 2.74 6.91
CA ALA A 101 6.53 2.31 8.30
C ALA A 101 5.75 1.02 8.58
N TYR A 102 4.51 0.93 8.07
CA TYR A 102 3.70 -0.28 8.16
C TYR A 102 4.37 -1.47 7.49
N MET A 103 4.82 -1.31 6.24
CA MET A 103 5.46 -2.38 5.49
C MET A 103 6.76 -2.84 6.14
N ALA A 104 7.59 -1.89 6.63
CA ALA A 104 8.81 -2.20 7.36
C ALA A 104 8.51 -2.98 8.65
N ARG A 105 7.47 -2.60 9.40
CA ARG A 105 7.02 -3.35 10.59
C ARG A 105 6.61 -4.77 10.21
N ARG A 106 5.80 -4.95 9.16
CA ARG A 106 5.30 -6.25 8.71
C ARG A 106 6.44 -7.16 8.24
N ALA A 107 7.35 -6.67 7.42
CA ALA A 107 8.57 -7.40 7.03
C ALA A 107 9.47 -7.72 8.23
N GLY A 108 9.51 -6.81 9.21
CA GLY A 108 10.19 -6.98 10.48
C GLY A 108 9.61 -8.06 11.40
N GLN A 109 8.39 -8.54 11.18
CA GLN A 109 7.78 -9.61 11.97
C GLN A 109 8.11 -11.02 11.46
N THR A 110 8.54 -11.15 10.20
CA THR A 110 8.91 -12.45 9.63
C THR A 110 9.99 -13.11 10.46
N LYS A 111 9.72 -14.34 10.93
CA LYS A 111 10.66 -15.20 11.64
C LYS A 111 11.38 -16.07 10.62
N SER A 112 12.71 -16.08 10.64
CA SER A 112 13.52 -16.98 9.82
C SER A 112 14.69 -17.53 10.64
N PRO A 113 15.23 -18.71 10.29
CA PRO A 113 16.41 -19.27 10.96
C PRO A 113 17.60 -18.31 10.94
N ALA A 114 17.83 -17.65 9.80
CA ALA A 114 18.88 -16.64 9.64
C ALA A 114 18.69 -15.45 10.59
N LYS A 115 17.45 -14.94 10.72
CA LYS A 115 17.15 -13.84 11.64
C LYS A 115 17.29 -14.25 13.11
N ALA A 116 16.91 -15.48 13.45
CA ALA A 116 17.12 -16.02 14.78
C ALA A 116 18.61 -16.18 15.12
N ALA A 117 19.43 -16.66 14.18
CA ALA A 117 20.89 -16.75 14.34
C ALA A 117 21.52 -15.37 14.54
N ALA A 118 21.18 -14.40 13.68
CA ALA A 118 21.65 -13.02 13.80
C ALA A 118 21.22 -12.37 15.13
N ALA A 119 19.99 -12.60 15.59
CA ALA A 119 19.51 -12.10 16.88
C ALA A 119 20.30 -12.68 18.06
N ARG A 120 20.65 -13.98 18.04
CA ARG A 120 21.50 -14.60 19.06
C ARG A 120 22.90 -13.99 19.08
N GLU A 121 23.51 -13.82 17.90
CA GLU A 121 24.85 -13.21 17.77
C GLU A 121 24.85 -11.76 18.26
N ASN A 122 23.85 -10.96 17.89
CA ASN A 122 23.69 -9.59 18.38
C ASN A 122 23.42 -9.54 19.90
N GLY A 123 22.70 -10.53 20.43
CA GLY A 123 22.50 -10.69 21.88
C GLY A 123 23.82 -10.88 22.63
N ARG A 124 24.79 -11.61 22.07
CA ARG A 124 26.13 -11.78 22.65
C ARG A 124 26.92 -10.47 22.74
N LYS A 125 26.61 -9.50 21.87
CA LYS A 125 27.26 -8.17 21.80
C LYS A 125 26.63 -7.12 22.72
N GLY A 126 25.72 -7.51 23.62
CA GLY A 126 25.12 -6.62 24.61
C GLY A 126 23.61 -6.43 24.49
N GLY A 127 22.99 -6.89 23.40
CA GLY A 127 21.53 -6.94 23.23
C GLY A 127 20.78 -5.62 23.53
N ARG A 128 19.45 -5.71 23.67
CA ARG A 128 18.64 -4.60 24.17
C ARG A 128 18.70 -4.62 25.71
N PRO A 129 19.13 -3.53 26.37
CA PRO A 129 19.12 -3.46 27.83
C PRO A 129 17.73 -3.75 28.41
N ARG A 130 17.65 -4.42 29.56
CA ARG A 130 16.38 -4.65 30.25
C ARG A 130 15.77 -3.30 30.64
N LYS A 131 14.47 -3.13 30.39
CA LYS A 131 13.73 -1.96 30.88
C LYS A 131 13.72 -2.02 32.41
N GLN A 132 14.26 -1.00 33.08
CA GLN A 132 14.16 -0.91 34.54
C GLN A 132 12.69 -0.73 34.92
N ALA A 133 12.27 -1.41 35.99
CA ALA A 133 10.90 -1.42 36.49
C ALA A 133 10.48 -0.06 37.04
#